data_AF-A0AAP2HRG0-F1
#
_entry.id   AF-A0AAP2HRG0-F1
#
_cell.length_a   1.000
_cell.length_b   1.000
_cell.length_c   1.000
_cell.angle_alpha   90.00
_cell.angle_beta   90.00
_cell.angle_gamma   90.00
#
_symmetry.space_group_name_H-M   'P 1'
#
loop_
_entity.id
_entity.type
_entity.pdbx_description
1 polymer ?
#
loop_
_entity_poly.entity_id
_entity_poly.type
_entity_poly.pdbx_seq_one_letter_code
_entity_poly.pdbx_strand_id
1 'polypeptide(L)'
;MSFQKEVNRSYRSTEEIESAHEPLHLQVDWHPSGRYTLKEGKPGRWSDCREAGLFANDDKGEFYRAVAKRLAGLANEGVSFVFNDVTYDRD
;
A
#
# COMPACT_ATOMS: atom_id res chain seq x y z
N MET A 1 0.31 50.76 33.90
CA MET A 1 -0.01 49.51 34.60
C MET A 1 0.12 48.37 33.61
N SER A 2 0.95 47.40 33.97
CA SER A 2 1.27 46.14 33.28
C SER A 2 0.01 45.36 32.88
N PHE A 3 0.09 44.54 31.83
CA PHE A 3 0.14 43.06 31.98
C PHE A 3 0.40 42.40 30.62
N GLN A 4 1.39 41.51 30.64
CA GLN A 4 1.84 40.64 29.57
C GLN A 4 0.73 39.70 29.07
N LYS A 5 0.82 39.26 27.82
CA LYS A 5 1.10 37.85 27.50
C LYS A 5 1.26 37.64 25.99
N GLU A 6 2.53 37.54 25.63
CA GLU A 6 3.02 36.84 24.45
C GLU A 6 2.39 35.44 24.38
N VAL A 7 1.62 35.16 23.32
CA VAL A 7 1.19 33.79 23.01
C VAL A 7 2.11 33.28 21.92
N ASN A 8 3.29 32.87 22.38
CA ASN A 8 4.22 32.04 21.66
C ASN A 8 3.56 30.65 21.48
N ARG A 9 2.71 30.48 20.47
CA ARG A 9 2.19 29.15 20.10
C ARG A 9 3.25 28.45 19.25
N SER A 10 4.35 28.11 19.91
CA SER A 10 5.27 27.08 19.48
C SER A 10 4.47 25.78 19.38
N TYR A 11 4.06 25.40 18.17
CA TYR A 11 3.63 24.04 17.93
C TYR A 11 4.87 23.16 18.12
N ARG A 12 4.93 22.53 19.30
CA ARG A 12 5.90 21.50 19.64
C ARG A 12 5.99 20.51 18.48
N SER A 13 7.21 20.33 17.98
CA SER A 13 7.63 19.24 17.13
C SER A 13 7.09 17.93 17.70
N THR A 14 6.12 17.33 17.01
CA THR A 14 5.89 15.89 17.11
C THR A 14 6.87 15.25 16.13
N GLU A 15 8.10 15.12 16.61
CA GLU A 15 9.02 14.06 16.21
C GLU A 15 8.38 12.71 16.56
N GLU A 16 7.38 12.30 15.78
CA GLU A 16 6.92 10.92 15.76
C GLU A 16 7.64 10.27 14.60
N ILE A 17 8.88 9.85 14.88
CA ILE A 17 9.65 8.81 14.21
C ILE A 17 8.99 8.36 12.90
N GLU A 18 9.25 9.12 11.82
CA GLU A 18 9.17 8.59 10.46
C GLU A 18 10.28 7.55 10.38
N SER A 19 10.04 6.39 10.99
CA SER A 19 10.81 5.19 10.70
C SER A 19 10.65 5.06 9.20
N ALA A 20 11.73 5.27 8.46
CA ALA A 20 11.80 5.29 7.01
C ALA A 20 11.52 3.89 6.44
N HIS A 21 10.38 3.32 6.81
CA HIS A 21 9.76 2.19 6.18
C HIS A 21 9.21 2.74 4.88
N GLU A 22 10.04 2.65 3.84
CA GLU A 22 9.58 2.80 2.47
C GLU A 22 8.25 2.05 2.31
N PRO A 23 7.22 2.71 1.75
CA PRO A 23 5.91 2.10 1.66
C PRO A 23 6.02 0.80 0.86
N LEU A 24 5.31 -0.24 1.29
CA LEU A 24 5.25 -1.49 0.54
C LEU A 24 4.56 -1.22 -0.81
N HIS A 25 5.25 -1.46 -1.91
CA HIS A 25 4.63 -1.32 -3.22
C HIS A 25 3.92 -2.63 -3.58
N LEU A 26 2.68 -2.50 -4.01
CA LEU A 26 1.80 -3.56 -4.46
C LEU A 26 1.44 -3.31 -5.91
N GLN A 27 1.67 -4.29 -6.78
CA GLN A 27 1.42 -4.19 -8.20
C GLN A 27 0.60 -5.38 -8.68
N VAL A 28 -0.48 -5.13 -9.41
CA VAL A 28 -1.25 -6.18 -10.09
C VAL A 28 -0.61 -6.46 -11.45
N ASP A 29 -0.17 -7.70 -11.67
CA ASP A 29 0.31 -8.20 -12.94
C ASP A 29 -0.79 -9.05 -13.59
N TRP A 30 -1.18 -8.67 -14.80
CA TRP A 30 -2.09 -9.47 -15.62
C TRP A 30 -1.31 -10.23 -16.68
N HIS A 31 -1.47 -11.54 -16.69
CA HIS A 31 -0.86 -12.41 -17.69
C HIS A 31 -1.81 -12.59 -18.89
N PRO A 32 -1.28 -12.65 -20.14
CA PRO A 32 -2.08 -12.87 -21.34
C PRO A 32 -2.86 -14.20 -21.33
N SER A 33 -2.46 -15.13 -20.45
CA SER A 33 -3.16 -16.37 -20.14
C SER A 33 -4.49 -16.17 -19.39
N GLY A 34 -4.87 -14.94 -19.04
CA GLY A 34 -6.09 -14.60 -18.30
C GLY A 34 -5.93 -14.67 -16.78
N ARG A 35 -4.70 -14.73 -16.25
CA ARG A 35 -4.43 -14.86 -14.81
C ARG A 35 -3.94 -13.56 -14.20
N TYR A 36 -4.35 -13.30 -12.96
CA TYR A 36 -3.95 -12.15 -12.16
C TYR A 36 -2.99 -12.59 -11.05
N THR A 37 -1.91 -11.83 -10.88
CA THR A 37 -0.91 -12.05 -9.84
C THR A 37 -0.63 -10.72 -9.15
N LEU A 38 -0.69 -10.70 -7.82
CA LEU A 38 -0.25 -9.57 -7.02
C LEU A 38 1.25 -9.73 -6.74
N LYS A 39 2.01 -8.68 -6.99
CA LYS A 39 3.42 -8.56 -6.63
C LYS A 39 3.54 -7.56 -5.49
N GLU A 40 4.35 -7.89 -4.49
CA GLU A 40 4.67 -7.01 -3.36
C GLU A 40 6.17 -6.80 -3.26
N GLY A 41 6.60 -5.59 -2.92
CA GLY A 41 8.01 -5.29 -2.74
C GLY A 41 8.35 -3.82 -2.89
N LYS A 42 9.53 -3.55 -3.45
CA LYS A 42 10.01 -2.20 -3.74
C LYS A 42 10.10 -2.01 -5.26
N PRO A 43 9.99 -0.78 -5.78
CA PRO A 43 10.24 -0.51 -7.18
C PRO A 43 11.66 -1.01 -7.55
N GLY A 44 11.72 -1.90 -8.54
CA GLY A 44 12.97 -2.56 -8.97
C GLY A 44 13.22 -3.93 -8.33
N ARG A 45 12.51 -4.30 -7.26
CA ARG A 45 12.54 -5.64 -6.65
C ARG A 45 11.14 -6.06 -6.21
N TRP A 46 10.46 -6.74 -7.12
CA TRP A 46 9.13 -7.30 -6.92
C TRP A 46 9.23 -8.77 -6.51
N SER A 47 8.42 -9.17 -5.54
CA SER A 47 8.23 -10.57 -5.16
C SER A 47 6.78 -10.96 -5.41
N ASP A 48 6.56 -12.17 -5.93
CA ASP A 48 5.21 -12.68 -6.14
C ASP A 48 4.56 -12.94 -4.78
N CYS A 49 3.35 -12.39 -4.58
CA CYS A 49 2.59 -12.62 -3.36
C CYS A 49 2.05 -14.05 -3.41
N ARG A 50 2.67 -14.96 -2.63
CA ARG A 50 2.28 -16.39 -2.59
C ARG A 50 1.04 -16.67 -1.75
N GLU A 51 0.34 -15.63 -1.30
CA GLU A 51 -0.91 -15.75 -0.56
C GLU A 51 -2.00 -16.36 -1.45
N ALA A 52 -2.89 -17.16 -0.85
CA ALA A 52 -3.93 -17.86 -1.60
C ALA A 52 -4.87 -16.87 -2.31
N GLY A 53 -5.06 -17.05 -3.61
CA GLY A 53 -5.91 -16.17 -4.43
C GLY A 53 -5.22 -14.90 -4.93
N LEU A 54 -3.97 -14.63 -4.53
CA LEU A 54 -3.14 -13.51 -5.00
C LEU A 54 -2.07 -13.93 -6.02
N PHE A 55 -1.92 -15.23 -6.28
CA PHE A 55 -0.99 -15.76 -7.27
C PHE A 55 -1.73 -16.52 -8.37
N ALA A 56 -1.53 -16.11 -9.62
CA ALA A 56 -2.01 -16.79 -10.82
C ALA A 56 -3.53 -17.12 -10.80
N ASN A 57 -4.34 -16.25 -10.21
CA ASN A 57 -5.79 -16.44 -10.08
C ASN A 57 -6.50 -16.12 -11.41
N ASP A 58 -7.34 -17.03 -11.91
CA ASP A 58 -8.09 -16.81 -13.15
C ASP A 58 -9.42 -16.07 -12.94
N ASP A 59 -9.94 -16.03 -11.71
CA ASP A 59 -11.14 -15.27 -11.38
C ASP A 59 -10.78 -13.86 -10.87
N LYS A 60 -11.13 -12.86 -11.67
CA LYS A 60 -10.89 -11.44 -11.34
C LYS A 60 -11.58 -11.04 -10.04
N GLY A 61 -12.80 -11.51 -9.79
CA GLY A 61 -13.58 -11.12 -8.61
C GLY A 61 -12.97 -11.63 -7.32
N GLU A 62 -12.59 -12.91 -7.29
CA GLU A 62 -11.87 -13.57 -6.20
C GLU A 62 -10.50 -12.93 -5.99
N PHE A 63 -9.78 -12.59 -7.07
CA PHE A 63 -8.49 -11.91 -6.98
C PHE A 63 -8.60 -10.57 -6.26
N TYR A 64 -9.46 -9.65 -6.71
CA TYR A 64 -9.57 -8.34 -6.06
C TYR A 64 -10.17 -8.43 -4.65
N ARG A 65 -10.99 -9.44 -4.36
CA ARG A 65 -11.42 -9.72 -2.97
C ARG A 65 -10.25 -10.10 -2.08
N ALA A 66 -9.34 -10.95 -2.57
CA ALA A 66 -8.12 -11.30 -1.86
C ALA A 66 -7.20 -10.08 -1.71
N VAL A 67 -7.06 -9.25 -2.76
CA VAL A 67 -6.28 -8.00 -2.71
C VAL A 67 -6.84 -7.07 -1.63
N ALA A 68 -8.16 -6.83 -1.62
CA ALA A 68 -8.79 -5.97 -0.63
C ALA A 68 -8.55 -6.47 0.81
N LYS A 69 -8.59 -7.79 1.04
CA LYS A 69 -8.24 -8.38 2.34
C LYS A 69 -6.79 -8.12 2.72
N ARG A 70 -5.86 -8.28 1.77
CA ARG A 70 -4.43 -7.99 1.97
C ARG A 70 -4.19 -6.52 2.31
N LEU A 71 -4.79 -5.60 1.55
CA LEU A 71 -4.71 -4.16 1.81
C LEU A 71 -5.28 -3.79 3.19
N ALA A 72 -6.42 -4.37 3.57
CA ALA A 72 -7.01 -4.18 4.88
C ALA A 72 -6.12 -4.72 6.01
N GLY A 73 -5.44 -5.86 5.80
CA GLY A 73 -4.45 -6.40 6.71
C GLY A 73 -3.29 -5.43 6.93
N LEU A 74 -2.67 -4.98 5.85
CA LEU A 74 -1.55 -4.03 5.89
C LEU A 74 -1.94 -2.70 6.57
N ALA A 75 -3.14 -2.19 6.29
CA ALA A 75 -3.65 -0.99 6.94
C ALA A 75 -3.86 -1.18 8.45
N ASN A 76 -4.34 -2.36 8.87
CA ASN A 76 -4.53 -2.70 10.28
C ASN A 76 -3.18 -2.85 11.01
N GLU A 77 -2.18 -3.40 10.32
CA GLU A 77 -0.80 -3.50 10.81
C GLU A 77 -0.07 -2.14 10.86
N GLY A 78 -0.69 -1.06 10.37
CA GLY A 78 -0.08 0.27 10.29
C GLY A 78 1.01 0.37 9.21
N VAL A 79 1.05 -0.57 8.27
CA VAL A 79 2.02 -0.59 7.17
C VAL A 79 1.55 0.39 6.08
N SER A 80 2.39 1.37 5.76
CA SER A 80 2.17 2.23 4.60
C SER A 80 2.40 1.43 3.31
N PHE A 81 1.48 1.54 2.35
CA PHE A 81 1.59 0.85 1.06
C PHE A 81 1.16 1.73 -0.11
N VAL A 82 1.69 1.44 -1.29
CA VAL A 82 1.31 2.04 -2.57
C VAL A 82 0.74 0.94 -3.45
N PHE A 83 -0.53 1.04 -3.82
CA PHE A 83 -1.19 0.08 -4.70
C PHE A 83 -1.25 0.62 -6.13
N ASN A 84 -0.72 -0.16 -7.07
CA ASN A 84 -0.75 0.15 -8.50
C ASN A 84 -1.46 -0.97 -9.27
N ASP A 85 -2.64 -0.64 -9.79
CA ASP A 85 -3.43 -1.51 -10.64
C ASP A 85 -3.02 -1.29 -12.10
N VAL A 86 -2.17 -2.15 -12.64
CA VAL A 86 -1.81 -2.09 -14.06
C VAL A 86 -2.86 -2.88 -14.86
N THR A 87 -4.08 -2.37 -14.89
CA THR A 87 -5.03 -2.78 -15.91
C THR A 87 -4.53 -2.24 -17.23
N TYR A 88 -4.04 -3.14 -18.11
CA TYR A 88 -3.99 -2.80 -19.53
C TYR A 88 -5.43 -2.51 -19.93
N ASP A 89 -5.74 -1.23 -20.09
CA ASP A 89 -6.92 -0.74 -20.77
C ASP A 89 -6.85 -1.34 -22.18
N ARG A 90 -7.59 -2.43 -22.40
CA ARG A 90 -7.87 -2.91 -23.75
C ARG A 90 -8.93 -1.94 -24.28
N ASP A 91 -8.46 -0.93 -25.00
CA ASP A 91 -9.25 -0.24 -26.03
C ASP A 91 -9.86 -1.27 -27.01
#